data_AF-A0A9D4DUG9-F1
#
_entry.id   AF-A0A9D4DUG9-F1
#
_cell.length_a   1.000
_cell.length_b   1.000
_cell.length_c   1.000
_cell.angle_alpha   90.00
_cell.angle_beta   90.00
_cell.angle_gamma   90.00
#
_symmetry.space_group_name_H-M   'P 1'
#
loop_
_entity.id
_entity.type
_entity.pdbx_description
1 polymer ?
#
loop_
_entity_poly.entity_id
_entity_poly.type
_entity_poly.pdbx_seq_one_letter_code
_entity_poly.pdbx_strand_id
1 'polypeptide(L)' 'MRIYTGERLYNCEVCGCEFNHIGSLKTHMRIHTGERPYKCEVCGYACNSKGNLNKHTLAQTGEIFPV' A
#
# COMPACT_ATOMS: atom_id res chain seq x y z
N MET A 1 -0.49 28.62 -15.64
CA MET A 1 0.75 27.82 -15.65
C MET A 1 0.54 26.64 -14.71
N ARG A 2 0.27 25.45 -15.25
CA ARG A 2 0.39 24.21 -14.48
C ARG A 2 1.87 23.94 -14.41
N ILE A 3 2.42 23.96 -13.21
CA ILE A 3 3.84 23.76 -12.96
C ILE A 3 4.12 22.29 -13.33
N TYR A 4 4.49 22.04 -14.58
CA TYR A 4 5.12 20.80 -15.01
C TYR A 4 6.57 20.87 -14.54
N THR A 5 6.79 20.84 -13.22
CA THR A 5 8.09 20.40 -12.72
C THR A 5 8.17 18.94 -13.13
N GLY A 6 9.04 18.65 -14.11
CA GLY A 6 9.28 17.33 -14.67
C GLY A 6 9.87 16.33 -13.68
N GLU A 7 9.39 16.31 -12.44
CA GLU A 7 9.52 15.19 -11.54
C GLU A 7 8.67 14.08 -12.15
N ARG A 8 9.32 13.07 -12.71
CA ARG A 8 8.67 11.98 -13.45
C ARG A 8 7.72 11.23 -12.49
N LEU A 9 6.47 11.66 -12.44
CA LEU A 9 5.41 11.01 -11.70
C LEU A 9 5.16 9.64 -12.32
N TYR A 10 4.95 8.65 -11.45
CA TYR A 10 4.58 7.30 -11.85
C TYR A 10 3.06 7.28 -12.02
N ASN A 11 2.57 7.13 -13.24
CA ASN A 11 1.15 7.09 -13.53
C ASN A 11 0.61 5.66 -13.45
N CYS A 12 -0.61 5.52 -12.92
CA CYS A 12 -1.38 4.30 -13.05
C CYS A 12 -2.05 4.25 -14.42
N GLU A 13 -1.78 3.20 -15.19
CA GLU A 13 -2.38 3.02 -16.52
C GLU A 13 -3.87 2.67 -16.49
N VAL A 14 -4.39 2.21 -15.34
CA VAL A 14 -5.79 1.80 -15.18
C VAL A 14 -6.70 2.99 -14.88
N CYS A 15 -6.29 3.88 -13.97
CA CYS A 15 -7.13 5.00 -13.52
C CYS A 15 -6.49 6.38 -13.73
N GLY A 16 -5.27 6.47 -14.25
CA GLY A 16 -4.58 7.73 -14.52
C GLY A 16 -4.03 8.42 -13.26
N CYS A 17 -4.11 7.81 -12.07
CA CYS A 17 -3.57 8.41 -10.86
C CYS A 17 -2.06 8.56 -10.92
N GLU A 18 -1.56 9.72 -10.49
CA GLU A 18 -0.14 10.05 -10.49
C GLU A 18 0.46 9.90 -9.09
N PHE A 19 1.66 9.32 -9.00
CA PHE A 19 2.36 9.08 -7.74
C PHE A 19 3.79 9.60 -7.81
N ASN A 20 4.26 10.21 -6.72
CA ASN A 20 5.63 10.72 -6.63
C ASN A 20 6.69 9.60 -6.47
N HIS A 21 6.27 8.37 -6.17
CA HIS A 21 7.16 7.23 -5.94
C HIS A 21 6.63 5.95 -6.59
N ILE A 22 7.53 5.16 -7.18
CA ILE A 22 7.18 3.86 -7.80
C ILE A 22 6.63 2.86 -6.78
N GLY A 23 7.09 2.91 -5.53
CA GLY A 23 6.57 2.06 -4.45
C GLY A 23 5.10 2.35 -4.13
N SER A 24 4.69 3.62 -4.21
CA SER A 24 3.30 4.04 -4.05
C SER A 24 2.45 3.57 -5.23
N LEU A 25 2.93 3.73 -6.47
CA LEU A 25 2.26 3.18 -7.65
C LEU A 25 2.11 1.66 -7.54
N LYS A 26 3.17 0.93 -7.18
CA LYS A 26 3.14 -0.55 -7.06
C LYS A 26 2.14 -1.01 -6.00
N THR A 27 2.09 -0.32 -4.86
CA THR A 27 1.10 -0.60 -3.81
C THR A 27 -0.31 -0.26 -4.27
N HIS A 28 -0.47 0.83 -5.03
CA HIS A 28 -1.75 1.19 -5.65
C HIS A 28 -2.19 0.13 -6.68
N MET A 29 -1.32 -0.40 -7.53
CA MET A 29 -1.72 -1.43 -8.52
C MET A 29 -2.35 -2.68 -7.88
N ARG A 30 -2.07 -2.95 -6.59
CA ARG A 30 -2.72 -4.00 -5.83
C ARG A 30 -4.22 -3.80 -5.63
N ILE A 31 -4.72 -2.56 -5.70
CA ILE A 31 -6.16 -2.27 -5.63
C ILE A 31 -6.89 -2.73 -6.89
N HIS A 32 -6.24 -2.67 -8.05
CA HIS A 32 -6.81 -3.08 -9.34
C HIS A 32 -6.71 -4.59 -9.55
N THR A 33 -5.60 -5.19 -9.13
CA THR A 33 -5.40 -6.65 -9.22
C THR A 33 -6.09 -7.42 -8.10
N GLY A 34 -6.49 -6.74 -7.02
CA GLY A 34 -7.02 -7.38 -5.81
C GLY A 34 -5.95 -8.14 -5.01
N GLU A 35 -4.67 -8.00 -5.35
CA GLU A 35 -3.58 -8.70 -4.67
C GLU A 35 -3.47 -8.23 -3.21
N ARG A 36 -3.57 -9.17 -2.28
CA ARG A 36 -3.41 -8.92 -0.84
C ARG A 36 -2.27 -9.79 -0.30
N PRO A 37 -1.00 -9.41 -0.57
CA PRO A 37 0.14 -10.23 -0.21
C PRO A 37 0.41 -10.27 1.30
N TYR A 38 -0.14 -9.31 2.05
CA TYR A 38 0.03 -9.26 3.50
C TYR A 38 -1.18 -9.91 4.17
N LYS A 39 -0.99 -11.13 4.67
CA LYS A 39 -2.03 -11.89 5.38
C LYS A 39 -1.66 -12.02 6.85
N CYS A 40 -2.63 -11.77 7.72
CA CYS A 40 -2.55 -12.08 9.13
C CYS A 40 -2.70 -13.58 9.31
N GLU A 41 -1.71 -14.22 9.91
CA GLU A 41 -1.73 -15.67 10.16
C GLU A 41 -2.69 -16.06 11.29
N VAL A 42 -3.02 -15.11 12.19
CA VAL A 42 -3.90 -15.36 13.34
C VAL A 42 -5.37 -15.43 12.96
N CYS A 43 -5.83 -14.50 12.11
CA CYS A 43 -7.26 -14.40 11.76
C CYS A 43 -7.56 -14.53 10.25
N GLY A 44 -6.53 -14.62 9.42
CA GLY A 44 -6.69 -14.69 7.96
C GLY A 44 -6.97 -13.36 7.27
N TYR A 45 -7.03 -12.22 7.97
CA TYR A 45 -7.21 -10.90 7.37
C TYR A 45 -6.08 -10.57 6.39
N ALA A 46 -6.42 -10.24 5.15
CA ALA A 46 -5.43 -9.89 4.13
C ALA A 46 -5.55 -8.42 3.71
N CYS A 47 -4.44 -7.74 3.49
CA CYS A 47 -4.40 -6.36 3.01
C CYS A 47 -3.27 -6.13 1.98
N ASN A 48 -3.33 -4.99 1.30
CA ASN A 48 -2.42 -4.63 0.21
C ASN A 48 -1.18 -3.85 0.67
N SER A 49 -1.09 -3.48 1.95
CA SER A 49 0.01 -2.69 2.50
C SER A 49 0.50 -3.23 3.85
N LYS A 50 1.83 -3.25 4.04
CA LYS A 50 2.46 -3.75 5.28
C LYS A 50 2.05 -2.95 6.51
N GLY A 51 1.91 -1.63 6.37
CA GLY A 51 1.50 -0.75 7.48
C GLY A 51 0.10 -1.05 7.99
N ASN A 52 -0.83 -1.43 7.11
CA ASN A 52 -2.18 -1.82 7.51
C ASN A 52 -2.17 -3.18 8.23
N LEU A 53 -1.37 -4.15 7.75
CA LEU A 53 -1.19 -5.42 8.46
C LEU A 53 -0.62 -5.20 9.86
N ASN A 54 0.42 -4.38 9.99
CA ASN A 54 1.07 -4.13 11.28
C ASN A 54 0.12 -3.50 12.32
N LYS A 55 -0.70 -2.52 11.90
CA LYS A 55 -1.73 -1.93 12.78
C LYS A 55 -2.78 -2.96 13.16
N HIS A 56 -3.19 -3.80 12.21
CA HIS A 56 -4.14 -4.87 12.46
C HIS A 56 -3.59 -5.90 13.45
N THR A 57 -2.36 -6.39 13.25
CA THR A 57 -1.74 -7.36 14.17
C THR A 57 -1.53 -6.77 15.55
N LEU A 58 -1.08 -5.51 15.65
CA LEU A 58 -0.92 -4.83 16.94
C LEU A 58 -2.23 -4.71 17.71
N ALA A 59 -3.34 -4.41 17.01
CA ALA A 59 -4.67 -4.37 17.62
C ALA A 59 -5.18 -5.75 18.05
N GLN A 60 -4.67 -6.83 17.46
CA GLN A 60 -5.06 -8.20 17.80
C GLN A 60 -4.25 -8.79 18.96
N THR A 61 -2.95 -8.52 19.01
CA THR A 61 -2.08 -9.12 20.02
C THR A 61 -2.05 -8.33 21.32
N GLY A 62 -2.37 -7.02 21.33
CA GLY A 62 -2.24 -6.19 22.54
C GLY A 62 -0.78 -6.06 23.06
N GLU A 63 0.14 -6.85 22.52
CA GLU A 63 1.55 -6.87 22.85
C GLU A 63 2.32 -6.08 21.78
N ILE A 64 2.96 -5.02 22.25
CA ILE A 64 3.95 -4.22 21.54
C ILE A 64 5.16 -5.13 21.31
N PHE A 65 5.29 -5.71 20.12
CA PHE A 65 6.59 -6.21 19.70
C PHE A 65 7.44 -4.99 19.31
N PRO A 66 8.55 -4.71 20.01
CA PRO A 66 9.46 -3.65 19.60
C PRO A 66 10.07 -4.07 18.26
N VAL A 67 9.94 -3.20 17.27
CA VAL A 67 10.83 -3.22 16.10
C VAL A 67 12.18 -2.65 16.50
#